data_AF-A0A1M6Y552-F1
#
_entry.id   AF-A0A1M6Y552-F1
#
_cell.length_a   1.000
_cell.length_b   1.000
_cell.length_c   1.000
_cell.angle_alpha   90.00
_cell.angle_beta   90.00
_cell.angle_gamma   90.00
#
_symmetry.space_group_name_H-M   'P 1'
#
loop_
_entity.id
_entity.type
_entity.pdbx_description
1 polymer ?
#
loop_
_entity_poly.entity_id
_entity_poly.type
_entity_poly.pdbx_seq_one_letter_code
_entity_poly.pdbx_strand_id
1 'polypeptide(L)'
;MYEYQGLQDVLFIMLYGMAGFFALLACLYLIFRRGNAFVGEEITSSRRLRCWTAALMAAMAASHVWWYVLGICWLTDDRLARNITAIMLDHVTLVPLVMAVLLAMLQDRRRSLWPWLLAQVPEVLAAAVGIVGRSEFWGYELTHYWQMAVIAVFVVYYIFALRKYGRWLLDNYADLERKELWQSMVFVIALLAVYVAYTSNAGELMREYLSQIITIVIIAFLLWRVETLQELENEL
;
A
#
# COMPACT_ATOMS: atom_id res chain seq x y z
N MET A 1 1.05 -8.33 -18.31
CA MET A 1 1.07 -6.85 -18.18
C MET A 1 1.60 -6.26 -19.47
N TYR A 2 0.72 -5.55 -20.19
CA TYR A 2 0.86 -4.98 -21.53
C TYR A 2 0.92 -6.02 -22.66
N GLU A 3 -0.24 -6.57 -22.98
CA GLU A 3 -0.64 -6.48 -24.38
C GLU A 3 -0.92 -5.00 -24.66
N TYR A 4 -0.45 -4.47 -25.78
CA TYR A 4 -0.31 -3.05 -26.14
C TYR A 4 -1.54 -2.13 -25.96
N GLN A 5 -2.69 -2.64 -25.50
CA GLN A 5 -3.97 -1.96 -25.39
C GLN A 5 -3.95 -0.77 -24.41
N GLY A 6 -3.44 -0.94 -23.19
CA GLY A 6 -3.41 0.15 -22.19
C GLY A 6 -2.51 1.33 -22.57
N LEU A 7 -1.40 1.08 -23.28
CA LEU A 7 -0.50 2.14 -23.78
C LEU A 7 -1.07 2.91 -24.98
N GLN A 8 -2.13 2.38 -25.60
CA GLN A 8 -2.80 3.01 -26.74
C GLN A 8 -4.09 3.73 -26.32
N ASP A 9 -4.57 3.50 -25.09
CA ASP A 9 -5.74 4.17 -24.54
C ASP A 9 -5.34 5.47 -23.80
N VAL A 10 -5.62 6.61 -24.44
CA VAL A 10 -5.33 7.94 -23.90
C VAL A 10 -6.08 8.20 -22.58
N LEU A 11 -7.32 7.73 -22.46
CA LEU A 11 -8.11 7.95 -21.24
C LEU A 11 -7.54 7.16 -20.08
N PHE A 12 -7.06 5.94 -20.33
CA PHE A 12 -6.38 5.13 -19.33
C PHE A 12 -5.09 5.80 -18.87
N ILE A 13 -4.26 6.27 -19.82
CA ILE A 13 -3.00 6.96 -19.49
C ILE A 13 -3.26 8.22 -18.67
N MET A 14 -4.29 9.00 -19.02
CA MET A 14 -4.69 10.17 -18.23
C MET A 14 -5.10 9.78 -16.81
N LEU A 15 -5.92 8.74 -16.65
CA LEU A 15 -6.36 8.26 -15.34
C LEU A 15 -5.19 7.72 -14.49
N TYR A 16 -4.31 6.93 -15.10
CA TYR A 16 -3.08 6.42 -14.48
C TYR A 16 -2.18 7.57 -14.02
N GLY A 17 -1.94 8.56 -14.90
CA GLY A 17 -1.18 9.76 -14.55
C GLY A 17 -1.83 10.58 -13.43
N MET A 18 -3.16 10.72 -13.42
CA MET A 18 -3.90 11.40 -12.36
C MET A 18 -3.76 10.68 -11.02
N ALA A 19 -3.84 9.36 -10.97
CA ALA A 19 -3.67 8.58 -9.74
C ALA A 19 -2.26 8.77 -9.16
N GLY A 20 -1.22 8.66 -9.99
CA GLY A 20 0.17 8.92 -9.58
C GLY A 20 0.39 10.36 -9.12
N PHE A 21 -0.21 11.34 -9.81
CA PHE A 21 -0.13 12.75 -9.44
C PHE A 21 -0.83 13.04 -8.10
N PHE A 22 -2.00 12.48 -7.84
CA PHE A 22 -2.68 12.62 -6.55
C PHE A 22 -1.90 11.97 -5.42
N ALA A 23 -1.27 10.82 -5.65
CA ALA A 23 -0.39 10.21 -4.66
C ALA A 23 0.79 11.14 -4.33
N LEU A 24 1.41 11.75 -5.34
CA LEU A 24 2.49 12.72 -5.12
C LEU A 24 2.01 13.94 -4.33
N LEU A 25 0.88 14.55 -4.71
CA LEU A 25 0.33 15.70 -3.98
C LEU A 25 -0.02 15.34 -2.54
N ALA A 26 -0.64 14.19 -2.30
CA ALA A 26 -0.95 13.69 -0.97
C ALA A 26 0.32 13.49 -0.13
N CYS A 27 1.37 12.92 -0.72
CA CYS A 27 2.68 12.77 -0.06
C CYS A 27 3.26 14.13 0.37
N LEU A 28 3.35 15.08 -0.56
CA LEU A 28 3.88 16.41 -0.30
C LEU A 28 3.06 17.13 0.78
N TYR A 29 1.74 17.06 0.69
CA TYR A 29 0.85 17.60 1.71
C TYR A 29 1.13 16.99 3.09
N LEU A 30 1.21 15.67 3.22
CA LEU A 30 1.45 15.00 4.50
C LEU A 30 2.83 15.31 5.11
N ILE A 31 3.83 15.58 4.29
CA ILE A 31 5.19 15.95 4.74
C ILE A 31 5.24 17.42 5.16
N PHE A 32 4.68 18.32 4.36
CA PHE A 32 4.86 19.77 4.52
C PHE A 32 3.75 20.47 5.30
N ARG A 33 2.62 19.80 5.58
CA ARG A 33 1.52 20.40 6.34
C ARG A 33 1.99 20.83 7.74
N ARG A 34 1.66 22.08 8.08
CA ARG A 34 1.92 22.68 9.40
C ARG A 34 0.74 22.56 10.37
N GLY A 35 -0.46 22.34 9.83
CA GLY A 35 -1.70 22.15 10.58
C GLY A 35 -2.62 21.15 9.88
N ASN A 36 -3.67 20.74 10.59
CA ASN A 36 -4.72 19.85 10.07
C ASN A 36 -5.69 20.66 9.20
N ALA A 37 -5.95 20.18 7.98
CA ALA A 37 -6.80 20.92 7.03
C ALA A 37 -8.31 20.67 7.22
N PHE A 38 -8.69 19.60 7.93
CA PHE A 38 -10.08 19.15 8.02
C PHE A 38 -10.71 19.39 9.40
N VAL A 39 -9.91 19.28 10.46
CA VAL A 39 -10.37 19.52 11.82
C VAL A 39 -9.44 20.57 12.42
N GLY A 40 -10.01 21.60 13.06
CA GLY A 40 -9.27 22.77 13.54
C GLY A 40 -8.08 22.44 14.47
N GLU A 41 -7.37 23.48 14.92
CA GLU A 41 -6.06 23.40 15.62
C GLU A 41 -6.01 22.47 16.86
N GLU A 42 -7.16 22.03 17.38
CA GLU A 42 -7.28 21.24 18.60
C GLU A 42 -7.02 19.73 18.43
N ILE A 43 -7.04 19.17 17.21
CA ILE A 43 -6.74 17.74 16.98
C ILE A 43 -5.30 17.53 16.50
N THR A 44 -4.47 16.95 17.37
CA THR A 44 -3.14 16.43 17.01
C THR A 44 -3.27 15.08 16.32
N SER A 45 -2.96 15.03 15.02
CA SER A 45 -2.91 13.78 14.26
C SER A 45 -1.62 13.00 14.57
N SER A 46 -1.72 11.67 14.65
CA SER A 46 -0.55 10.83 14.92
C SER A 46 0.58 11.03 13.89
N ARG A 47 1.75 11.45 14.38
CA ARG A 47 2.95 11.63 13.54
C ARG A 47 3.38 10.33 12.85
N ARG A 48 3.26 9.20 13.55
CA ARG A 48 3.63 7.87 13.02
C ARG A 48 2.75 7.51 11.83
N LEU A 49 1.42 7.63 11.96
CA LEU A 49 0.50 7.35 10.86
C LEU A 49 0.76 8.29 9.68
N ARG A 50 0.94 9.59 9.93
CA ARG A 50 1.27 10.58 8.90
C ARG A 50 2.52 10.18 8.09
N CYS A 51 3.62 9.83 8.76
CA CYS A 51 4.86 9.47 8.09
C CYS A 51 4.74 8.20 7.25
N TRP A 52 4.08 7.15 7.77
CA TRP A 52 3.91 5.91 7.01
C TRP A 52 2.93 6.07 5.85
N THR A 53 1.87 6.85 6.02
CA THR A 53 0.97 7.19 4.92
C THR A 53 1.68 8.00 3.85
N ALA A 54 2.50 9.00 4.22
CA ALA A 54 3.31 9.75 3.25
C ALA A 54 4.28 8.84 2.48
N ALA A 55 4.93 7.91 3.17
CA ALA A 55 5.82 6.93 2.53
C ALA A 55 5.04 6.02 1.55
N LEU A 56 3.85 5.54 1.93
CA LEU A 56 2.98 4.78 1.04
C LEU A 56 2.59 5.60 -0.21
N MET A 57 2.20 6.86 -0.03
CA MET A 57 1.87 7.75 -1.14
C MET A 57 3.07 7.99 -2.07
N ALA A 58 4.28 8.11 -1.51
CA ALA A 58 5.51 8.21 -2.30
C ALA A 58 5.77 6.94 -3.11
N ALA A 59 5.58 5.75 -2.52
CA ALA A 59 5.74 4.48 -3.22
C ALA A 59 4.67 4.29 -4.31
N MET A 60 3.42 4.69 -4.05
CA MET A 60 2.36 4.70 -5.07
C MET A 60 2.70 5.65 -6.22
N ALA A 61 3.21 6.85 -5.96
CA ALA A 61 3.65 7.74 -7.03
C ALA A 61 4.83 7.14 -7.81
N ALA A 62 5.81 6.56 -7.11
CA ALA A 62 6.95 5.89 -7.72
C ALA A 62 6.52 4.71 -8.60
N SER A 63 5.48 3.96 -8.21
CA SER A 63 5.01 2.82 -9.00
C SER A 63 4.43 3.22 -10.35
N HIS A 64 3.85 4.42 -10.43
CA HIS A 64 3.39 5.00 -11.69
C HIS A 64 4.55 5.47 -12.58
N VAL A 65 5.72 5.75 -12.00
CA VAL A 65 6.89 6.24 -12.72
C VAL A 65 7.79 5.10 -13.15
N TRP A 66 8.15 4.18 -12.26
CA TRP A 66 9.12 3.13 -12.59
C TRP A 66 8.61 2.21 -13.68
N TRP A 67 7.29 2.05 -13.82
CA TRP A 67 6.72 1.18 -14.82
C TRP A 67 7.03 1.74 -16.22
N TYR A 68 6.81 3.04 -16.38
CA TYR A 68 7.16 3.79 -17.58
C TYR A 68 8.68 3.78 -17.84
N VAL A 69 9.48 4.10 -16.83
CA VAL A 69 10.95 4.17 -16.97
C VAL A 69 11.55 2.81 -17.34
N LEU A 70 11.15 1.73 -16.67
CA LEU A 70 11.63 0.39 -16.97
C LEU A 70 11.17 -0.08 -18.35
N GLY A 71 9.92 0.21 -18.73
CA GLY A 71 9.34 -0.24 -19.99
C GLY A 71 9.80 0.50 -21.24
N ILE A 72 10.19 1.78 -21.11
CA ILE A 72 10.47 2.64 -22.26
C ILE A 72 11.94 3.06 -22.32
N CYS A 73 12.62 3.21 -21.18
CA CYS A 73 13.96 3.80 -21.16
C CYS A 73 15.08 2.79 -20.88
N TRP A 74 14.82 1.66 -20.21
CA TRP A 74 15.90 0.79 -19.72
C TRP A 74 15.78 -0.68 -20.15
N LEU A 75 14.69 -1.35 -19.80
CA LEU A 75 14.50 -2.80 -20.04
C LEU A 75 13.51 -3.02 -21.19
N THR A 76 13.67 -2.24 -22.27
CA THR A 76 12.78 -2.26 -23.45
C THR A 76 12.75 -3.63 -24.12
N ASP A 77 13.93 -4.23 -24.29
CA ASP A 77 14.13 -5.49 -25.02
C ASP A 77 14.09 -6.72 -24.11
N ASP A 78 14.14 -6.52 -22.79
CA ASP A 78 14.17 -7.60 -21.80
C ASP A 78 12.86 -7.64 -21.01
N ARG A 79 11.81 -8.14 -21.66
CA ARG A 79 10.46 -8.25 -21.09
C ARG A 79 10.45 -9.01 -19.76
N LEU A 80 11.24 -10.08 -19.65
CA LEU A 80 11.30 -10.90 -18.44
C LEU A 80 11.88 -10.09 -17.28
N ALA A 81 13.08 -9.53 -17.45
CA ALA A 81 13.73 -8.75 -16.41
C ALA A 81 12.91 -7.52 -16.03
N ARG A 82 12.31 -6.85 -17.02
CA ARG A 82 11.39 -5.72 -16.79
C ARG A 82 10.24 -6.11 -15.89
N ASN A 83 9.51 -7.17 -16.24
CA ASN A 83 8.32 -7.57 -15.51
C ASN A 83 8.67 -8.00 -14.08
N ILE A 84 9.71 -8.82 -13.91
CA ILE A 84 10.18 -9.22 -12.58
C ILE A 84 10.56 -7.97 -11.77
N THR A 85 11.35 -7.06 -12.33
CA THR A 85 11.81 -5.85 -11.62
C THR A 85 10.64 -4.96 -11.20
N ALA A 86 9.71 -4.67 -12.11
CA ALA A 86 8.56 -3.82 -11.82
C ALA A 86 7.67 -4.42 -10.70
N ILE A 87 7.37 -5.71 -10.79
CA ILE A 87 6.54 -6.40 -9.79
C ILE A 87 7.24 -6.46 -8.44
N MET A 88 8.54 -6.74 -8.43
CA MET A 88 9.30 -6.79 -7.17
C MET A 88 9.39 -5.43 -6.50
N LEU A 89 9.56 -4.37 -7.28
CA LEU A 89 9.55 -3.01 -6.76
C LEU A 89 8.21 -2.70 -6.06
N ASP A 90 7.08 -3.11 -6.63
CA ASP A 90 5.76 -3.00 -5.98
C ASP A 90 5.69 -3.85 -4.70
N HIS A 91 6.08 -5.12 -4.75
CA HIS A 91 6.05 -6.03 -3.61
C HIS A 91 6.87 -5.52 -2.42
N VAL A 92 8.13 -5.14 -2.64
CA VAL A 92 9.06 -4.77 -1.56
C VAL A 92 8.81 -3.36 -1.00
N THR A 93 7.95 -2.57 -1.65
CA THR A 93 7.61 -1.21 -1.20
C THR A 93 6.16 -1.11 -0.75
N LEU A 94 5.19 -1.33 -1.65
CA LEU A 94 3.78 -1.07 -1.39
C LEU A 94 3.24 -1.99 -0.31
N VAL A 95 3.54 -3.28 -0.37
CA VAL A 95 3.01 -4.26 0.59
C VAL A 95 3.47 -3.97 2.03
N PRO A 96 4.78 -3.84 2.34
CA PRO A 96 5.20 -3.51 3.69
C PRO A 96 4.76 -2.12 4.14
N LEU A 97 4.60 -1.15 3.22
CA LEU A 97 4.06 0.18 3.56
C LEU A 97 2.57 0.14 3.91
N VAL A 98 1.77 -0.67 3.21
CA VAL A 98 0.38 -0.95 3.59
C VAL A 98 0.32 -1.55 4.99
N MET A 99 1.16 -2.55 5.26
CA MET A 99 1.27 -3.17 6.59
C MET A 99 1.65 -2.13 7.67
N ALA A 100 2.58 -1.23 7.35
CA ALA A 100 3.01 -0.16 8.25
C ALA A 100 1.89 0.83 8.57
N VAL A 101 1.14 1.25 7.55
CA VAL A 101 -0.03 2.13 7.70
C VAL A 101 -1.10 1.46 8.56
N LEU A 102 -1.42 0.18 8.29
CA LEU A 102 -2.39 -0.57 9.07
C LEU A 102 -1.99 -0.66 10.55
N LEU A 103 -0.74 -0.98 10.84
CA LEU A 103 -0.26 -1.03 12.22
C LEU A 103 -0.22 0.36 12.87
N ALA A 104 0.08 1.41 12.12
CA ALA A 104 0.04 2.78 12.64
C ALA A 104 -1.40 3.25 12.93
N MET A 105 -2.41 2.75 12.21
CA MET A 105 -3.82 3.03 12.50
C MET A 105 -4.28 2.44 13.85
N LEU A 106 -3.61 1.39 14.35
CA LEU A 106 -3.88 0.84 15.68
C LEU A 106 -3.28 1.69 16.80
N GLN A 107 -2.51 2.74 16.50
CA GLN A 107 -1.79 3.61 17.46
C GLN A 107 -0.90 2.89 18.49
N ASP A 108 -0.75 1.57 18.41
CA ASP A 108 0.12 0.75 19.25
C ASP A 108 1.58 0.93 18.83
N ARG A 109 2.32 1.76 19.57
CA ARG A 109 3.70 2.13 19.23
C ARG A 109 4.70 1.01 19.44
N ARG A 110 4.37 -0.01 20.24
CA ARG A 110 5.27 -1.14 20.55
C ARG A 110 5.43 -2.12 19.40
N ARG A 111 4.55 -2.08 18.40
CA ARG A 111 4.60 -3.02 17.27
C ARG A 111 5.69 -2.63 16.29
N SER A 112 6.64 -3.53 16.12
CA SER A 112 7.73 -3.35 15.18
C SER A 112 7.33 -3.70 13.75
N LEU A 113 7.93 -2.99 12.79
CA LEU A 113 7.71 -3.19 11.36
C LEU A 113 8.80 -4.04 10.70
N TRP A 114 9.96 -4.22 11.35
CA TRP A 114 11.07 -4.97 10.77
C TRP A 114 10.71 -6.41 10.36
N PRO A 115 9.81 -7.15 11.06
CA PRO A 115 9.49 -8.52 10.63
C PRO A 115 8.89 -8.55 9.22
N TRP A 116 8.08 -7.55 8.88
CA TRP A 116 7.41 -7.43 7.58
C TRP A 116 8.34 -6.98 6.47
N LEU A 117 9.37 -6.19 6.81
CA LEU A 117 10.44 -5.83 5.89
C LEU A 117 11.37 -7.01 5.63
N LEU A 118 11.77 -7.76 6.67
CA LEU A 118 12.60 -8.95 6.51
C LEU A 118 11.88 -10.07 5.75
N ALA A 119 10.56 -10.17 5.88
CA ALA A 119 9.75 -11.12 5.11
C ALA A 119 9.83 -10.90 3.58
N GLN A 120 10.29 -9.74 3.12
CA GLN A 120 10.48 -9.46 1.68
C GLN A 120 11.82 -9.97 1.13
N VAL A 121 12.78 -10.30 2.00
CA VAL A 121 14.14 -10.73 1.57
C VAL A 121 14.10 -11.96 0.66
N PRO A 122 13.32 -13.02 0.96
CA PRO A 122 13.22 -14.17 0.07
C PRO A 122 12.67 -13.83 -1.32
N GLU A 123 11.78 -12.83 -1.44
CA GLU A 123 11.27 -12.40 -2.74
C GLU A 123 12.36 -11.74 -3.57
N VAL A 124 13.14 -10.84 -2.97
CA VAL A 124 14.28 -10.18 -3.64
C VAL A 124 15.29 -11.21 -4.17
N LEU A 125 15.59 -12.24 -3.36
CA LEU A 125 16.49 -13.31 -3.74
C LEU A 125 15.92 -14.16 -4.89
N ALA A 126 14.67 -14.59 -4.77
CA ALA A 126 13.99 -15.38 -5.80
C ALA A 126 13.90 -14.61 -7.13
N ALA A 127 13.63 -13.30 -7.08
CA ALA A 127 13.63 -12.44 -8.25
C ALA A 127 15.00 -12.30 -8.91
N ALA A 128 16.06 -12.11 -8.13
CA ALA A 128 17.42 -12.07 -8.66
C ALA A 128 17.79 -13.39 -9.35
N VAL A 129 17.45 -14.53 -8.73
CA VAL A 129 17.62 -15.86 -9.32
C VAL A 129 16.78 -16.01 -10.59
N GLY A 130 15.54 -15.52 -10.61
CA GLY A 130 14.66 -15.53 -11.77
C GLY A 130 15.20 -14.71 -12.96
N ILE A 131 15.75 -13.52 -12.69
CA ILE A 131 16.36 -12.67 -13.72
C ILE A 131 17.62 -13.33 -14.29
N VAL A 132 18.55 -13.76 -13.42
CA VAL A 132 19.83 -14.36 -13.84
C VAL A 132 19.60 -15.70 -14.55
N GLY A 133 18.74 -16.54 -13.99
CA GLY A 133 18.41 -17.86 -14.50
C GLY A 133 17.37 -17.86 -15.61
N ARG A 134 16.87 -16.69 -16.03
CA ARG A 134 15.83 -16.54 -17.06
C ARG A 134 14.59 -17.41 -16.79
N SER A 135 14.13 -17.42 -15.54
CA SER A 135 13.05 -18.30 -15.07
C SER A 135 11.86 -17.50 -14.54
N GLU A 136 10.71 -17.65 -15.21
CA GLU A 136 9.43 -17.11 -14.74
C GLU A 136 8.97 -17.76 -13.44
N PHE A 137 9.25 -19.05 -13.25
CA PHE A 137 8.91 -19.75 -12.00
C PHE A 137 9.56 -19.07 -10.78
N TRP A 138 10.88 -18.84 -10.83
CA TRP A 138 11.61 -18.20 -9.72
C TRP A 138 11.30 -16.71 -9.60
N GLY A 139 11.16 -16.02 -10.74
CA GLY A 139 10.97 -14.56 -10.76
C GLY A 139 9.53 -14.10 -10.47
N TYR A 140 8.54 -14.94 -10.76
CA TYR A 140 7.12 -14.57 -10.74
C TYR A 140 6.24 -15.53 -9.94
N GLU A 141 6.22 -16.83 -10.27
CA GLU A 141 5.29 -17.75 -9.61
C GLU A 141 5.61 -17.92 -8.12
N LEU A 142 6.88 -18.22 -7.81
CA LEU A 142 7.31 -18.43 -6.42
C LEU A 142 7.21 -17.16 -5.59
N THR A 143 7.60 -16.01 -6.16
CA THR A 143 7.50 -14.71 -5.47
C THR A 143 6.04 -14.34 -5.21
N HIS A 144 5.14 -14.63 -6.15
CA HIS A 144 3.71 -14.42 -5.95
C HIS A 144 3.14 -15.31 -4.82
N TYR A 145 3.46 -16.61 -4.80
CA TYR A 145 3.02 -17.49 -3.71
C TYR A 145 3.58 -17.09 -2.35
N TRP A 146 4.85 -16.67 -2.31
CA TRP A 146 5.45 -16.16 -1.08
C TRP A 146 4.75 -14.89 -0.60
N GLN A 147 4.48 -13.94 -1.51
CA GLN A 147 3.79 -12.69 -1.20
C GLN A 147 2.40 -12.96 -0.61
N MET A 148 1.65 -13.90 -1.19
CA MET A 148 0.36 -14.36 -0.69
C MET A 148 0.46 -14.92 0.74
N ALA A 149 1.48 -15.74 1.01
CA ALA A 149 1.70 -16.30 2.34
C ALA A 149 2.02 -15.20 3.36
N VAL A 150 2.89 -14.25 3.00
CA VAL A 150 3.23 -13.09 3.83
C VAL A 150 2.00 -12.24 4.17
N ILE A 151 1.15 -11.96 3.17
CA ILE A 151 -0.12 -11.23 3.37
C ILE A 151 -1.05 -12.03 4.29
N ALA A 152 -1.23 -13.33 4.07
CA ALA A 152 -2.09 -14.16 4.90
C ALA A 152 -1.64 -14.17 6.37
N VAL A 153 -0.33 -14.35 6.62
CA VAL A 153 0.26 -14.30 7.96
C VAL A 153 0.07 -12.92 8.59
N PHE A 154 0.28 -11.84 7.82
CA PHE A 154 0.05 -10.49 8.29
C PHE A 154 -1.41 -10.25 8.67
N VAL A 155 -2.38 -10.70 7.86
CA VAL A 155 -3.80 -10.54 8.16
C VAL A 155 -4.17 -11.24 9.47
N VAL A 156 -3.70 -12.47 9.67
CA VAL A 156 -3.89 -13.19 10.94
C VAL A 156 -3.31 -12.40 12.10
N TYR A 157 -2.04 -11.97 11.99
CA TYR A 157 -1.38 -11.14 13.00
C TYR A 157 -2.15 -9.84 13.27
N TYR A 158 -2.63 -9.16 12.22
CA TYR A 158 -3.35 -7.91 12.31
C TYR A 158 -4.70 -8.08 13.02
N ILE A 159 -5.43 -9.18 12.76
CA ILE A 159 -6.67 -9.50 13.49
C ILE A 159 -6.40 -9.68 14.98
N PHE A 160 -5.32 -10.38 15.35
CA PHE A 160 -4.92 -10.49 16.76
C PHE A 160 -4.54 -9.14 17.36
N ALA A 161 -3.81 -8.32 16.60
CA ALA A 161 -3.43 -6.97 17.01
C ALA A 161 -4.63 -6.08 17.27
N LEU A 162 -5.58 -6.06 16.33
CA LEU A 162 -6.83 -5.33 16.38
C LEU A 162 -7.67 -5.73 17.59
N ARG A 163 -7.81 -7.04 17.86
CA ARG A 163 -8.55 -7.54 19.03
C ARG A 163 -7.91 -7.10 20.34
N LYS A 164 -6.58 -7.13 20.44
CA LYS A 164 -5.86 -6.68 21.64
C LYS A 164 -6.03 -5.18 21.85
N TYR A 165 -5.89 -4.39 20.77
CA TYR A 165 -6.10 -2.95 20.80
C TYR A 165 -7.54 -2.60 21.20
N GLY A 166 -8.54 -3.29 20.64
CA GLY A 166 -9.95 -3.07 20.99
C GLY A 166 -10.27 -3.37 22.45
N ARG A 167 -9.69 -4.43 23.04
CA ARG A 167 -9.82 -4.69 24.49
C ARG A 167 -9.19 -3.58 25.33
N TRP A 168 -8.00 -3.11 24.93
CA TRP A 168 -7.35 -2.01 25.64
C TRP A 168 -8.16 -0.71 25.54
N LEU A 169 -8.73 -0.40 24.37
CA LEU A 169 -9.63 0.75 24.20
C LEU A 169 -10.85 0.64 25.11
N LEU A 170 -11.47 -0.53 25.18
CA LEU A 170 -12.58 -0.83 26.09
C LEU A 170 -12.24 -0.53 27.55
N ASP A 171 -11.07 -0.99 27.99
CA ASP A 171 -10.65 -0.89 29.39
C ASP A 171 -10.29 0.55 29.79
N ASN A 172 -9.92 1.41 28.83
CA ASN A 172 -9.40 2.76 29.09
C ASN A 172 -10.30 3.90 28.59
N TYR A 173 -11.16 3.64 27.61
CA TYR A 173 -11.97 4.62 26.91
C TYR A 173 -13.37 4.07 26.58
N ALA A 174 -14.29 4.21 27.55
CA ALA A 174 -15.64 3.63 27.50
C ALA A 174 -16.52 4.06 26.31
N ASP A 175 -16.18 5.15 25.58
CA ASP A 175 -17.00 5.74 24.51
C ASP A 175 -16.36 5.71 23.11
N LEU A 176 -15.09 5.30 22.98
CA LEU A 176 -14.37 5.28 21.69
C LEU A 176 -14.54 3.97 20.89
N GLU A 177 -15.07 2.94 21.57
CA GLU A 177 -15.04 1.54 21.14
C GLU A 177 -15.64 1.26 19.75
N ARG A 178 -16.68 2.01 19.34
CA ARG A 178 -17.43 1.69 18.10
C ARG A 178 -17.07 2.53 16.89
N LYS A 179 -16.39 3.67 17.04
CA LYS A 179 -16.27 4.62 15.92
C LYS A 179 -15.00 4.45 15.08
N GLU A 180 -13.93 3.88 15.63
CA GLU A 180 -12.61 3.89 14.95
C GLU A 180 -12.11 2.52 14.47
N LEU A 181 -12.40 1.43 15.19
CA LEU A 181 -11.92 0.09 14.85
C LEU A 181 -12.45 -0.42 13.50
N TRP A 182 -13.73 -0.19 13.20
CA TRP A 182 -14.35 -0.64 11.95
C TRP A 182 -13.77 0.07 10.72
N GLN A 183 -13.28 1.31 10.85
CA GLN A 183 -12.70 2.06 9.73
C GLN A 183 -11.40 1.42 9.27
N SER A 184 -10.58 0.91 10.20
CA SER A 184 -9.39 0.14 9.86
C SER A 184 -9.72 -1.21 9.22
N MET A 185 -10.82 -1.86 9.63
CA MET A 185 -11.30 -3.10 9.00
C MET A 185 -11.87 -2.84 7.60
N VAL A 186 -12.61 -1.76 7.40
CA VAL A 186 -13.10 -1.34 6.07
C VAL A 186 -11.92 -1.02 5.15
N PHE A 187 -10.88 -0.38 5.66
CA PHE A 187 -9.66 -0.14 4.90
C PHE A 187 -8.94 -1.43 4.50
N VAL A 188 -8.82 -2.40 5.43
CA VAL A 188 -8.29 -3.74 5.12
C VAL A 188 -9.15 -4.45 4.07
N ILE A 189 -10.48 -4.40 4.17
CA ILE A 189 -11.39 -5.02 3.21
C ILE A 189 -11.26 -4.36 1.83
N ALA A 190 -11.17 -3.03 1.77
CA ALA A 190 -10.95 -2.30 0.53
C ALA A 190 -9.60 -2.65 -0.11
N LEU A 191 -8.53 -2.72 0.69
CA LEU A 191 -7.19 -3.14 0.22
C LEU A 191 -7.18 -4.58 -0.28
N LEU A 192 -7.84 -5.50 0.42
CA LEU A 192 -7.97 -6.89 -0.01
C LEU A 192 -8.79 -7.00 -1.30
N ALA A 193 -9.85 -6.20 -1.45
CA ALA A 193 -10.62 -6.14 -2.69
C ALA A 193 -9.79 -5.60 -3.87
N VAL A 194 -8.96 -4.58 -3.65
CA VAL A 194 -7.98 -4.11 -4.66
C VAL A 194 -6.99 -5.19 -5.00
N TYR A 195 -6.40 -5.83 -4.00
CA TYR A 195 -5.38 -6.84 -4.21
C TYR A 195 -5.94 -8.03 -5.00
N VAL A 196 -7.15 -8.49 -4.70
CA VAL A 196 -7.84 -9.55 -5.47
C VAL A 196 -8.18 -9.08 -6.89
N ALA A 197 -8.69 -7.86 -7.06
CA ALA A 197 -8.99 -7.29 -8.37
C ALA A 197 -7.73 -7.13 -9.24
N TYR A 198 -6.60 -6.79 -8.62
CA TYR A 198 -5.31 -6.53 -9.26
C TYR A 198 -4.49 -7.80 -9.53
N THR A 199 -4.62 -8.86 -8.72
CA THR A 199 -3.88 -10.12 -8.89
C THR A 199 -4.63 -11.19 -9.69
N SER A 200 -5.97 -11.15 -9.74
CA SER A 200 -6.76 -11.98 -10.68
C SER A 200 -6.70 -11.51 -12.14
N ASN A 201 -5.72 -10.65 -12.44
CA ASN A 201 -5.63 -9.82 -13.62
C ASN A 201 -5.06 -10.60 -14.81
N ALA A 202 -5.97 -11.17 -15.61
CA ALA A 202 -5.64 -11.70 -16.94
C ALA A 202 -5.40 -10.60 -17.99
N GLY A 203 -5.21 -9.32 -17.60
CA GLY A 203 -4.90 -8.22 -18.51
C GLY A 203 -6.10 -7.49 -19.12
N GLU A 204 -7.27 -7.55 -18.48
CA GLU A 204 -8.47 -6.85 -18.96
C GLU A 204 -8.42 -5.35 -18.64
N LEU A 205 -8.46 -4.50 -19.67
CA LEU A 205 -8.40 -3.03 -19.57
C LEU A 205 -9.40 -2.45 -18.55
N MET A 206 -10.63 -2.97 -18.50
CA MET A 206 -11.65 -2.50 -17.54
C MET A 206 -11.21 -2.66 -16.08
N ARG A 207 -10.46 -3.72 -15.76
CA ARG A 207 -9.92 -3.94 -14.41
C ARG A 207 -8.75 -3.00 -14.12
N GLU A 208 -7.99 -2.63 -15.14
CA GLU A 208 -6.95 -1.60 -14.99
C GLU A 208 -7.57 -0.24 -14.65
N TYR A 209 -8.64 0.19 -15.33
CA TYR A 209 -9.42 1.37 -14.94
C TYR A 209 -9.92 1.29 -13.50
N LEU A 210 -10.51 0.16 -13.13
CA LEU A 210 -11.01 -0.06 -11.78
C LEU A 210 -9.89 0.07 -10.73
N SER A 211 -8.70 -0.46 -11.01
CA SER A 211 -7.55 -0.34 -10.09
C SER A 211 -7.16 1.12 -9.84
N GLN A 212 -7.21 1.98 -10.87
CA GLN A 212 -6.88 3.40 -10.74
C GLN A 212 -7.94 4.17 -9.95
N ILE A 213 -9.22 3.87 -10.19
CA ILE A 213 -10.33 4.45 -9.42
C ILE A 213 -10.18 4.09 -7.94
N ILE A 214 -9.92 2.82 -7.62
CA ILE A 214 -9.78 2.42 -6.23
C ILE A 214 -8.51 3.01 -5.60
N THR A 215 -7.43 3.16 -6.37
CA THR A 215 -6.22 3.86 -5.94
C THR A 215 -6.53 5.29 -5.47
N ILE A 216 -7.33 6.04 -6.24
CA ILE A 216 -7.77 7.40 -5.86
C ILE A 216 -8.63 7.37 -4.59
N VAL A 217 -9.54 6.41 -4.46
CA VAL A 217 -10.36 6.22 -3.25
C VAL A 217 -9.50 5.93 -2.01
N ILE A 218 -8.47 5.09 -2.15
CA ILE A 218 -7.51 4.79 -1.08
C ILE A 218 -6.76 6.05 -0.67
N ILE A 219 -6.29 6.86 -1.63
CA ILE A 219 -5.60 8.12 -1.35
C ILE A 219 -6.50 9.06 -0.53
N ALA A 220 -7.74 9.27 -0.98
CA ALA A 220 -8.69 10.13 -0.30
C ALA A 220 -9.03 9.63 1.11
N PHE A 221 -9.28 8.33 1.25
CA PHE A 221 -9.56 7.71 2.55
C PHE A 221 -8.38 7.86 3.52
N LEU A 222 -7.16 7.60 3.06
CA LEU A 222 -5.97 7.68 3.91
C LEU A 222 -5.67 9.12 4.34
N LEU A 223 -5.82 10.10 3.45
CA LEU A 223 -5.73 11.51 3.81
C LEU A 223 -6.77 11.85 4.89
N TRP A 224 -8.04 11.51 4.65
CA TRP A 224 -9.10 11.75 5.63
C TRP A 224 -8.82 11.07 6.98
N ARG A 225 -8.35 9.82 6.97
CA ARG A 225 -8.07 9.06 8.20
C ARG A 225 -6.89 9.64 8.97
N VAL A 226 -5.82 10.05 8.30
CA VAL A 226 -4.68 10.74 8.94
C VAL A 226 -5.14 12.02 9.64
N GLU A 227 -6.10 12.73 9.07
CA GLU A 227 -6.56 14.03 9.58
C GLU A 227 -7.63 13.89 10.68
N THR A 228 -8.40 12.80 10.69
CA THR A 228 -9.50 12.61 11.64
C THR A 228 -9.14 11.71 12.82
N LEU A 229 -8.09 10.89 12.72
CA LEU A 229 -7.65 10.03 13.81
C LEU A 229 -6.91 10.85 14.89
N GLN A 230 -7.59 11.05 16.02
CA GLN A 230 -7.06 11.71 17.21
C GLN A 230 -5.97 10.84 17.87
N GLU A 231 -4.83 11.43 18.24
CA GLU A 231 -3.80 10.75 19.02
C GLU A 231 -4.22 10.64 20.49
N LEU A 232 -4.18 9.42 21.05
CA LEU A 232 -4.57 9.15 22.44
C LEU A 232 -3.39 9.45 23.40
N GLU A 233 -3.61 10.27 24.44
CA GLU A 233 -2.56 10.73 25.38
C GLU A 233 -2.02 9.64 26.32
N ASN A 234 -2.83 8.63 26.67
CA ASN A 234 -2.41 7.53 27.54
C ASN A 234 -2.11 6.30 26.68
N GLU A 235 -0.83 6.01 26.46
CA GLU A 235 -0.36 4.99 25.52
C GLU A 235 0.02 3.66 26.19
N LEU A 236 -0.06 2.57 25.42
CA LEU A 236 0.71 1.34 25.67
C LEU A 236 2.13 1.50 25.13
#